data_AF-A0A8S2FQU9-F1
#
_entry.id   AF-A0A8S2FQU9-F1
#
_cell.length_a   1.000
_cell.length_b   1.000
_cell.length_c   1.000
_cell.angle_alpha   90.00
_cell.angle_beta   90.00
_cell.angle_gamma   90.00
#
_symmetry.space_group_name_H-M   'P 1'
#
loop_
_entity.id
_entity.type
_entity.pdbx_description
1 polymer ?
#
loop_
_entity_poly.entity_id
_entity_poly.type
_entity_poly.pdbx_seq_one_letter_code
_entity_poly.pdbx_strand_id
1 'polypeptide(L)'
;RGYTPMFEERLSPKGDLKEGFDLAMESPADDKDRIKRGASLYRPNFWPDNLEEFCECIYDQYYLTMVSLSQRLLEAFILALGLPYDYFKSMCQKPMVSMHLLYYLPQPIFIDEDQFGCGAHTGYECFALLSQSGFQVLNNKAE
;
A
#
# COMPACT_ATOMS: atom_id res chain seq x y z
N ARG A 1 2.12 -0.77 12.09
CA ARG A 1 2.16 -1.37 10.75
C ARG A 1 2.78 -2.74 10.91
N GLY A 2 2.12 -3.76 10.39
CA GLY A 2 2.45 -5.15 10.61
C GLY A 2 1.25 -5.99 10.18
N TYR A 3 1.06 -7.12 10.84
CA TYR A 3 -0.03 -8.03 10.50
C TYR A 3 -1.42 -7.47 10.81
N THR A 4 -2.34 -7.66 9.88
CA THR A 4 -3.77 -7.34 9.96
C THR A 4 -4.55 -8.64 9.77
N PRO A 5 -5.31 -9.11 10.79
CA PRO A 5 -6.03 -10.37 10.69
C PRO A 5 -7.26 -10.27 9.77
N MET A 6 -7.76 -11.44 9.37
CA MET A 6 -9.05 -11.58 8.66
C MET A 6 -10.17 -10.80 9.35
N PHE A 7 -11.07 -10.19 8.57
CA PHE A 7 -12.24 -9.41 9.02
C PHE A 7 -11.94 -8.09 9.76
N GLU A 8 -10.66 -7.75 9.99
CA GLU A 8 -10.28 -6.52 10.69
C GLU A 8 -10.60 -5.28 9.84
N GLU A 9 -10.23 -5.31 8.56
CA GLU A 9 -10.65 -4.28 7.61
C GLU A 9 -12.11 -4.47 7.23
N ARG A 10 -12.90 -3.39 7.27
CA ARG A 10 -14.36 -3.45 7.10
C ARG A 10 -14.83 -2.55 5.98
N LEU A 11 -14.55 -2.95 4.75
CA LEU A 11 -15.22 -2.39 3.57
C LEU A 11 -16.49 -3.20 3.24
N SER A 12 -16.54 -4.46 3.65
CA SER A 12 -17.74 -5.29 3.71
C SER A 12 -18.48 -5.15 5.03
N PRO A 13 -19.82 -5.32 5.03
CA PRO A 13 -20.62 -5.36 6.26
C PRO A 13 -20.13 -6.41 7.26
N LYS A 14 -19.62 -7.55 6.79
CA LYS A 14 -19.15 -8.66 7.63
C LYS A 14 -17.63 -8.67 7.88
N GLY A 15 -16.90 -7.69 7.35
CA GLY A 15 -15.44 -7.61 7.43
C GLY A 15 -14.76 -8.37 6.31
N ASP A 16 -13.68 -7.83 5.77
CA ASP A 16 -13.10 -8.27 4.50
C ASP A 16 -12.43 -9.65 4.62
N LEU A 17 -12.62 -10.50 3.58
CA LEU A 17 -11.99 -11.83 3.51
C LEU A 17 -10.55 -11.78 3.01
N LYS A 18 -9.73 -10.99 3.72
CA LYS A 18 -8.30 -10.92 3.52
C LYS A 18 -7.58 -10.71 4.83
N GLU A 19 -6.41 -11.31 4.93
CA GLU A 19 -5.39 -10.92 5.90
C GLU A 19 -4.32 -10.12 5.17
N GLY A 20 -3.56 -9.33 5.93
CA GLY A 20 -2.55 -8.46 5.34
C GLY A 20 -1.32 -8.26 6.21
N PHE A 21 -0.26 -7.78 5.58
CA PHE A 21 0.90 -7.22 6.26
C PHE A 21 1.21 -5.85 5.67
N ASP A 22 1.03 -4.82 6.50
CA ASP A 22 1.23 -3.44 6.12
C ASP A 22 2.63 -2.98 6.49
N LEU A 23 3.31 -2.33 5.55
CA LEU A 23 4.61 -1.73 5.77
C LEU A 23 4.73 -0.38 5.05
N ALA A 24 5.69 0.41 5.50
CA ALA A 24 6.08 1.66 4.84
C ALA A 24 7.57 1.91 5.09
N MET A 25 8.07 3.03 4.60
CA MET A 25 9.47 3.44 4.77
C MET A 25 9.88 3.38 6.24
N GLU A 26 11.00 2.72 6.53
CA GLU A 26 11.58 2.73 7.86
C GLU A 26 11.93 4.16 8.27
N SER A 27 11.72 4.43 9.54
CA SER A 27 12.03 5.72 10.14
C SER A 27 12.66 5.51 11.48
N PRO A 28 13.80 6.16 11.77
CA PRO A 28 14.25 6.31 13.13
C PRO A 28 13.10 6.88 13.97
N ALA A 29 12.88 6.30 15.14
CA ALA A 29 11.81 6.69 16.05
C ALA A 29 11.93 8.16 16.52
N ASP A 30 13.09 8.78 16.30
CA ASP A 30 13.46 10.13 16.71
C ASP A 30 13.55 11.15 15.54
N ASP A 31 13.10 10.82 14.32
CA ASP A 31 13.01 11.81 13.22
C ASP A 31 12.00 12.90 13.56
N LYS A 32 12.49 14.01 14.14
CA LYS A 32 11.71 15.16 14.59
C LYS A 32 10.84 15.79 13.51
N ASP A 33 11.29 15.74 12.26
CA ASP A 33 10.58 16.33 11.13
C ASP A 33 9.41 15.44 10.68
N ARG A 34 9.57 14.11 10.71
CA ARG A 34 8.48 13.14 10.48
C ARG A 34 7.49 13.11 11.65
N ILE A 35 7.97 13.17 12.89
CA ILE A 35 7.12 13.27 14.10
C ILE A 35 6.19 14.48 14.01
N LYS A 36 6.71 15.65 13.61
CA LYS A 36 5.91 16.88 13.41
C LYS A 36 4.85 16.75 12.33
N ARG A 37 5.10 15.96 11.28
CA ARG A 37 4.16 15.74 10.16
C ARG A 37 3.14 14.63 10.41
N GLY A 38 3.18 13.97 11.56
CA GLY A 38 2.25 12.91 11.94
C GLY A 38 2.97 11.68 12.45
N ALA A 39 3.37 11.70 13.72
CA ALA A 39 4.16 10.64 14.36
C ALA A 39 3.56 9.23 14.26
N SER A 40 2.24 9.09 14.10
CA SER A 40 1.60 7.78 13.89
C SER A 40 1.91 7.15 12.53
N LEU A 41 2.13 7.98 11.50
CA LEU A 41 2.34 7.54 10.11
C LEU A 41 3.79 7.12 9.84
N TYR A 42 4.73 7.50 10.70
CA TYR A 42 6.16 7.24 10.52
C TYR A 42 6.77 6.35 11.63
N ARG A 43 5.95 5.48 12.23
CA ARG A 43 6.44 4.50 13.23
C ARG A 43 7.28 3.40 12.58
N PRO A 44 8.16 2.70 13.31
CA PRO A 44 8.81 1.49 12.80
C PRO A 44 7.79 0.43 12.34
N ASN A 45 8.18 -0.41 11.38
CA ASN A 45 7.37 -1.58 11.02
C ASN A 45 7.55 -2.68 12.08
N PHE A 46 6.49 -3.45 12.34
CA PHE A 46 6.56 -4.61 13.23
C PHE A 46 6.83 -5.87 12.41
N TRP A 47 8.09 -6.28 12.38
CA TRP A 47 8.52 -7.49 11.69
C TRP A 47 8.33 -8.73 12.57
N PRO A 48 7.87 -9.85 12.00
CA PRO A 48 7.74 -11.11 12.74
C PRO A 48 9.11 -11.74 13.04
N ASP A 49 9.39 -11.98 14.32
CA ASP A 49 10.68 -12.56 14.75
C ASP A 49 10.86 -14.04 14.36
N ASN A 50 9.77 -14.72 14.00
CA ASN A 50 9.75 -16.15 13.67
C ASN A 50 9.82 -16.44 12.16
N LEU A 51 9.91 -15.42 11.31
CA LEU A 51 10.08 -15.56 9.86
C LEU A 51 11.43 -14.99 9.47
N GLU A 52 12.45 -15.84 9.50
CA GLU A 52 13.78 -15.51 9.01
C GLU A 52 13.69 -14.99 7.56
N GLU A 53 14.54 -14.02 7.21
CA GLU A 53 14.61 -13.38 5.89
C GLU A 53 13.38 -12.56 5.46
N PHE A 54 12.26 -12.58 6.18
CA PHE A 54 11.04 -11.89 5.74
C PHE A 54 11.25 -10.37 5.59
N CYS A 55 11.91 -9.74 6.55
CA CYS A 55 12.26 -8.32 6.47
C CYS A 55 13.18 -8.04 5.28
N GLU A 56 14.25 -8.82 5.09
CA GLU A 56 15.20 -8.62 4.00
C GLU A 56 14.53 -8.77 2.62
N CYS A 57 13.78 -9.85 2.41
CA CYS A 57 13.07 -10.11 1.16
C CYS A 57 11.99 -9.06 0.85
N ILE A 58 11.16 -8.73 1.84
CA ILE A 58 10.04 -7.80 1.61
C ILE A 58 10.50 -6.35 1.61
N TYR A 59 11.29 -5.93 2.58
CA TYR A 59 11.69 -4.53 2.72
C TYR A 59 12.84 -4.18 1.80
N ASP A 60 13.99 -4.82 1.98
CA ASP A 60 15.23 -4.42 1.31
C ASP A 60 15.18 -4.72 -0.19
N GLN A 61 14.63 -5.88 -0.56
CA GLN A 61 14.58 -6.29 -1.97
C GLN A 61 13.32 -5.80 -2.69
N TYR A 62 12.13 -6.02 -2.14
CA TYR A 62 10.90 -5.71 -2.88
C TYR A 62 10.42 -4.26 -2.69
N TYR A 63 10.24 -3.81 -1.45
CA TYR A 63 9.71 -2.48 -1.14
C TYR A 63 10.62 -1.36 -1.68
N LEU A 64 11.92 -1.40 -1.44
CA LEU A 64 12.84 -0.38 -1.94
C LEU A 64 12.91 -0.35 -3.48
N THR A 65 12.84 -1.51 -4.14
CA THR A 65 12.74 -1.57 -5.62
C THR A 65 11.45 -0.94 -6.12
N MET A 66 10.31 -1.21 -5.47
CA MET A 66 9.03 -0.61 -5.83
C MET A 66 8.99 0.90 -5.59
N VAL A 67 9.66 1.41 -4.55
CA VAL A 67 9.84 2.85 -4.32
C VAL A 67 10.64 3.48 -5.48
N SER A 68 11.75 2.86 -5.89
CA SER A 68 12.54 3.36 -7.02
C SER A 68 11.75 3.35 -8.33
N LEU A 69 10.98 2.29 -8.59
CA LEU A 69 10.08 2.22 -9.74
C LEU A 69 9.03 3.33 -9.72
N SER A 70 8.41 3.57 -8.56
CA SER A 70 7.41 4.62 -8.37
C SER A 70 7.97 6.01 -8.67
N GLN A 71 9.22 6.29 -8.26
CA GLN A 71 9.89 7.55 -8.60
C GLN A 71 10.05 7.73 -10.12
N ARG A 72 10.48 6.67 -10.82
CA ARG A 72 10.62 6.71 -12.29
C ARG A 72 9.29 6.89 -13.00
N LEU A 73 8.22 6.28 -12.49
CA LEU A 73 6.87 6.47 -13.05
C LEU A 73 6.37 7.90 -12.84
N LEU A 74 6.64 8.50 -11.68
CA LEU A 74 6.31 9.89 -11.43
C LEU A 74 7.04 10.83 -12.40
N GLU A 75 8.34 10.59 -12.66
CA GLU A 75 9.08 11.33 -13.69
C GLU A 75 8.46 11.15 -15.08
N ALA A 76 8.02 9.94 -15.43
CA ALA A 76 7.32 9.69 -16.69
C ALA A 76 5.98 10.46 -16.77
N PHE A 77 5.23 10.56 -15.67
CA PHE A 77 4.00 11.36 -15.62
C PHE A 77 4.27 12.85 -15.79
N ILE A 78 5.33 13.39 -15.16
CA ILE A 78 5.75 14.78 -15.34
C ILE A 78 5.99 15.08 -16.83
N LEU A 79 6.76 14.20 -17.49
CA LEU A 79 7.07 14.33 -18.91
C LEU A 79 5.81 14.24 -19.78
N ALA A 80 4.95 13.26 -19.54
CA ALA A 80 3.72 13.05 -20.30
C ALA A 80 2.73 14.22 -20.17
N LEU A 81 2.70 14.88 -19.01
CA LEU A 81 1.87 16.05 -18.73
C LEU A 81 2.49 17.38 -19.21
N GLY A 82 3.72 17.36 -19.73
CA GLY A 82 4.43 18.58 -20.15
C GLY A 82 4.78 19.51 -18.99
N LEU A 83 4.92 18.97 -17.78
CA LEU A 83 5.21 19.74 -16.57
C LEU A 83 6.73 19.96 -16.42
N PRO A 84 7.17 21.00 -15.69
CA PRO A 84 8.57 21.17 -15.31
C PRO A 84 9.10 19.94 -14.55
N TYR A 85 10.36 19.57 -14.79
CA TYR A 85 10.99 18.38 -14.17
C TYR A 85 10.92 18.38 -12.63
N ASP A 86 10.93 19.55 -12.01
CA ASP A 86 10.91 19.72 -10.56
C ASP A 86 9.50 19.91 -9.97
N TYR A 87 8.43 19.79 -10.77
CA TYR A 87 7.06 20.09 -10.38
C TYR A 87 6.62 19.35 -9.09
N PHE A 88 6.95 18.05 -8.96
CA PHE A 88 6.62 17.25 -7.77
C PHE A 88 7.75 17.16 -6.73
N LYS A 89 8.90 17.79 -6.97
CA LYS A 89 10.10 17.61 -6.14
C LYS A 89 9.87 18.00 -4.68
N SER A 90 9.09 19.07 -4.42
CA SER A 90 8.75 19.50 -3.06
C SER A 90 7.75 18.57 -2.37
N MET A 91 6.83 17.96 -3.14
CA MET A 91 5.79 17.06 -2.64
C MET A 91 6.35 15.66 -2.31
N CYS A 92 7.45 15.26 -2.95
CA CYS A 92 8.03 13.92 -2.84
C CYS A 92 9.33 13.84 -2.03
N GLN A 93 9.67 14.84 -1.20
CA GLN A 93 10.94 14.82 -0.43
C GLN A 93 10.95 13.77 0.70
N LYS A 94 9.81 13.55 1.35
CA LYS A 94 9.61 12.47 2.34
C LYS A 94 8.27 11.78 2.05
N PRO A 95 8.18 11.04 0.92
CA PRO A 95 6.92 10.52 0.45
C PRO A 95 6.41 9.45 1.43
N MET A 96 5.10 9.44 1.66
CA MET A 96 4.44 8.40 2.42
C MET A 96 4.10 7.27 1.45
N VAL A 97 5.08 6.38 1.21
CA VAL A 97 4.87 5.17 0.41
C VAL A 97 4.50 4.04 1.36
N SER A 98 3.31 3.48 1.19
CA SER A 98 2.85 2.28 1.86
C SER A 98 2.88 1.09 0.90
N MET A 99 3.00 -0.10 1.46
CA MET A 99 2.81 -1.37 0.77
C MET A 99 1.90 -2.25 1.62
N HIS A 100 1.01 -2.94 0.93
CA HIS A 100 0.06 -3.88 1.51
C HIS A 100 0.32 -5.23 0.87
N LEU A 101 0.83 -6.18 1.66
CA LEU A 101 0.88 -7.58 1.25
C LEU A 101 -0.44 -8.21 1.65
N LEU A 102 -1.23 -8.69 0.70
CA LEU A 102 -2.57 -9.20 0.95
C LEU A 102 -2.66 -10.67 0.59
N TYR A 103 -3.32 -11.44 1.45
CA TYR A 103 -3.70 -12.82 1.18
C TYR A 103 -5.22 -12.96 1.28
N TYR A 104 -5.83 -13.34 0.15
CA TYR A 104 -7.27 -13.59 0.05
C TYR A 104 -7.54 -15.09 0.16
N LEU A 105 -8.44 -15.48 1.04
CA LEU A 105 -8.82 -16.89 1.16
C LEU A 105 -9.58 -17.37 -0.09
N PRO A 106 -9.38 -18.64 -0.50
CA PRO A 106 -10.23 -19.27 -1.50
C PRO A 106 -11.71 -19.17 -1.10
N GLN A 107 -12.53 -18.61 -1.99
CA GLN A 107 -13.95 -18.41 -1.73
C GLN A 107 -14.77 -19.65 -2.15
N PRO A 108 -15.78 -20.06 -1.37
CA PRO A 108 -16.75 -21.05 -1.82
C PRO A 108 -17.57 -20.52 -3.01
N ILE A 109 -18.17 -21.43 -3.79
CA ILE A 109 -18.96 -21.10 -4.99
C ILE A 109 -20.16 -20.17 -4.67
N PHE A 110 -20.67 -20.23 -3.44
CA PHE A 110 -21.67 -19.30 -2.92
C PHE A 110 -21.00 -18.31 -1.98
N ILE A 111 -20.93 -17.06 -2.43
CA ILE A 111 -20.46 -15.93 -1.65
C ILE A 111 -21.71 -15.22 -1.11
N ASP A 112 -21.75 -15.05 0.21
CA ASP A 112 -22.75 -14.22 0.88
C ASP A 112 -22.64 -12.78 0.37
N GLU A 113 -23.76 -12.15 -0.03
CA GLU A 113 -23.74 -10.82 -0.67
C GLU A 113 -23.09 -9.73 0.19
N ASP A 114 -23.10 -9.92 1.51
CA ASP A 114 -22.50 -9.00 2.49
C ASP A 114 -21.03 -9.34 2.80
N GLN A 115 -20.44 -10.31 2.10
CA GLN A 115 -19.13 -10.86 2.39
C GLN A 115 -18.26 -10.92 1.14
N PHE A 116 -17.29 -10.02 1.04
CA PHE A 116 -16.38 -9.97 -0.11
C PHE A 116 -14.92 -9.88 0.33
N GLY A 117 -14.01 -10.19 -0.60
CA GLY A 117 -12.57 -10.13 -0.35
C GLY A 117 -12.11 -8.74 0.04
N CYS A 118 -12.52 -7.71 -0.71
CA CYS A 118 -12.27 -6.31 -0.42
C CYS A 118 -13.39 -5.48 -1.07
N GLY A 119 -13.98 -4.55 -0.32
CA GLY A 119 -15.09 -3.75 -0.84
C GLY A 119 -14.68 -2.72 -1.89
N ALA A 120 -15.66 -2.19 -2.63
CA ALA A 120 -15.43 -1.10 -3.55
C ALA A 120 -14.93 0.16 -2.79
N HIS A 121 -13.79 0.69 -3.20
CA HIS A 121 -13.19 1.88 -2.60
C HIS A 121 -12.24 2.58 -3.58
N THR A 122 -11.81 3.78 -3.22
CA THR A 122 -10.72 4.51 -3.89
C THR A 122 -9.54 4.65 -2.93
N GLY A 123 -8.31 4.58 -3.47
CA GLY A 123 -7.11 4.89 -2.70
C GLY A 123 -6.98 6.38 -2.38
N TYR A 124 -6.11 6.70 -1.43
CA TYR A 124 -5.77 8.08 -1.05
C TYR A 124 -4.45 8.55 -1.69
N GLU A 125 -3.75 7.63 -2.36
CA GLU A 125 -2.43 7.82 -2.92
C GLU A 125 -2.49 8.57 -4.27
N CYS A 126 -1.33 9.06 -4.72
CA CYS A 126 -1.20 9.66 -6.06
C CYS A 126 -1.41 8.62 -7.17
N PHE A 127 -0.90 7.41 -6.98
CA PHE A 127 -1.14 6.24 -7.82
C PHE A 127 -0.79 4.98 -7.03
N ALA A 128 -1.30 3.83 -7.49
CA ALA A 128 -1.02 2.52 -6.91
C ALA A 128 -0.40 1.59 -7.95
N LEU A 129 0.50 0.71 -7.50
CA LEU A 129 1.06 -0.38 -8.29
C LEU A 129 0.53 -1.69 -7.72
N LEU A 130 -0.20 -2.44 -8.54
CA LEU A 130 -0.80 -3.72 -8.14
C LEU A 130 -0.12 -4.87 -8.87
N SER A 131 0.30 -5.89 -8.10
CA SER A 131 0.90 -7.12 -8.62
C SER A 131 0.01 -8.32 -8.28
N GLN A 132 -1.17 -8.38 -8.90
CA GLN A 132 -2.10 -9.50 -8.76
C GLN A 132 -3.11 -9.54 -9.92
N SER A 133 -3.85 -10.63 -10.03
CA SER A 133 -5.04 -10.75 -10.86
C SER A 133 -6.31 -10.82 -9.99
N GLY A 134 -7.49 -10.90 -10.60
CA GLY A 134 -8.76 -11.12 -9.87
C GLY A 134 -9.38 -9.88 -9.22
N PHE A 135 -8.85 -8.69 -9.50
CA PHE A 135 -9.46 -7.41 -9.09
C PHE A 135 -10.30 -6.81 -10.22
N GLN A 136 -11.26 -5.97 -9.85
CA GLN A 136 -12.10 -5.21 -10.77
C GLN A 136 -11.87 -3.71 -10.54
N VAL A 137 -11.82 -2.94 -11.62
CA VAL A 137 -11.70 -1.47 -11.57
C VAL A 137 -12.91 -0.90 -12.29
N LEU A 138 -13.71 -0.12 -11.55
CA LEU A 138 -14.82 0.60 -12.14
C LEU A 138 -14.28 1.67 -13.10
N ASN A 139 -14.63 1.57 -14.38
CA ASN A 139 -14.20 2.54 -15.37
C ASN A 139 -15.10 3.79 -15.37
N ASN A 140 -14.71 4.81 -16.13
CA ASN A 140 -15.44 6.09 -16.21
C ASN A 140 -16.84 5.98 -16.86
N LYS A 141 -17.19 4.84 -17.46
CA LYS A 141 -18.53 4.56 -18.02
C LYS A 141 -19.43 3.82 -17.03
N ALA A 142 -18.92 3.50 -15.84
CA ALA A 142 -19.57 2.63 -14.87
C ALA A 142 -19.92 1.23 -15.43
N GLU A 143 -19.09 0.76 -16.37
CA GLU A 143 -19.14 -0.60 -16.95
C GLU A 143 -18.13 -1.53 -16.27
#